data_AF-V9G459-F1
#
_entry.id   AF-V9G459-F1
#
_cell.length_a   1.000
_cell.length_b   1.000
_cell.length_c   1.000
_cell.angle_alpha   90.00
_cell.angle_beta   90.00
_cell.angle_gamma   90.00
#
_symmetry.space_group_name_H-M   'P 1'
#
loop_
_entity.id
_entity.type
_entity.pdbx_description
1 polymer ?
#
loop_
_entity_poly.entity_id
_entity_poly.type
_entity_poly.pdbx_seq_one_letter_code
_entity_poly.pdbx_strand_id
1 'polypeptide(L)'
;MLDMTNWHVLVVFGLVNFISGYLLSVGALILEEIAFKRYSKPSDLAKMLLFSALKFVGYHQLGVMWRVLGHIQYMQNNNSWGTMTRQSWKDKNEAA
;
A
#
# COMPACT_ATOMS: atom_id res chain seq x y z
N MET A 1 6.47 -23.53 -29.49
CA MET A 1 5.56 -22.98 -28.47
C MET A 1 6.41 -22.27 -27.45
N LEU A 2 6.09 -21.02 -27.07
CA LEU A 2 6.82 -20.28 -26.03
C LEU A 2 6.89 -21.17 -24.78
N ASP A 3 8.10 -21.48 -24.34
CA ASP A 3 8.31 -22.27 -23.13
C ASP A 3 7.95 -21.39 -21.92
N MET A 4 6.68 -21.43 -21.52
CA MET A 4 6.07 -20.56 -20.49
C MET A 4 6.66 -20.81 -19.10
N THR A 5 7.48 -21.86 -18.95
CA THR A 5 8.20 -22.21 -17.71
C THR A 5 9.59 -21.57 -17.65
N ASN A 6 10.07 -20.95 -18.74
CA ASN A 6 11.38 -20.33 -18.75
C ASN A 6 11.41 -19.12 -17.81
N TRP A 7 12.37 -19.11 -16.89
CA TRP A 7 12.61 -18.02 -15.93
C TRP A 7 12.60 -16.63 -16.58
N HIS A 8 13.13 -16.50 -17.79
CA HIS A 8 13.15 -15.23 -18.51
C HIS A 8 11.74 -14.70 -18.82
N VAL A 9 10.81 -15.58 -19.19
CA VAL A 9 9.42 -15.20 -19.50
C VAL A 9 8.71 -14.74 -18.23
N LEU A 10 8.93 -15.43 -17.10
CA LEU A 10 8.36 -15.04 -15.81
C LEU A 10 8.85 -13.66 -15.37
N VAL A 11 10.15 -13.38 -15.52
CA VAL A 11 10.72 -12.07 -15.17
C VAL A 11 10.17 -10.99 -16.08
N VAL A 12 10.17 -11.16 -17.40
CA VAL A 12 9.65 -10.16 -18.33
C VAL A 12 8.16 -9.90 -18.09
N PHE A 13 7.36 -10.95 -17.91
CA PHE A 13 5.93 -10.81 -17.67
C PHE A 13 5.63 -10.14 -16.32
N GLY A 14 6.40 -10.48 -15.28
CA GLY A 14 6.32 -9.82 -13.98
C GLY A 14 6.67 -8.33 -14.06
N LEU A 15 7.71 -7.99 -14.82
CA LEU A 15 8.15 -6.61 -15.03
C LEU A 15 7.10 -5.80 -15.81
N VAL A 16 6.49 -6.40 -16.86
CA VAL A 16 5.39 -5.78 -17.61
C VAL A 16 4.17 -5.54 -16.72
N ASN A 17 3.80 -6.51 -15.87
CA ASN A 17 2.71 -6.34 -14.90
C ASN A 17 3.00 -5.20 -13.90
N PHE A 18 4.22 -5.18 -13.37
CA PHE A 18 4.67 -4.13 -12.46
C PHE A 18 4.58 -2.75 -13.11
N ILE A 19 5.12 -2.59 -14.32
CA ILE A 19 5.05 -1.32 -15.08
C ILE A 19 3.60 -0.92 -15.34
N SER A 20 2.75 -1.87 -15.75
CA SER A 20 1.34 -1.62 -16.04
C SER A 20 0.61 -1.09 -14.80
N GLY A 21 0.79 -1.73 -13.63
CA GLY A 21 0.20 -1.27 -12.37
C GLY A 21 0.77 0.06 -11.88
N TYR A 22 2.06 0.28 -12.08
CA TYR A 22 2.73 1.53 -11.74
C TYR A 22 2.20 2.69 -12.60
N LEU A 23 2.02 2.47 -13.90
CA LEU A 23 1.51 3.48 -14.83
C LEU A 23 0.10 3.94 -14.44
N LEU A 24 -0.77 3.02 -14.02
CA LEU A 24 -2.10 3.35 -13.51
C LEU A 24 -2.03 4.20 -12.22
N SER A 25 -1.10 3.88 -11.32
CA SER A 25 -0.91 4.62 -10.07
C SER A 25 -0.40 6.05 -10.33
N VAL A 26 0.53 6.21 -11.28
CA VAL A 26 1.01 7.52 -11.73
C VAL A 26 -0.11 8.31 -12.41
N GLY A 27 -0.91 7.66 -13.27
CA GLY A 27 -2.05 8.29 -13.94
C GLY A 27 -3.09 8.82 -12.96
N ALA A 28 -3.42 8.06 -11.92
CA ALA A 28 -4.33 8.50 -10.85
C ALA A 28 -3.79 9.74 -10.12
N LEU A 29 -2.47 9.77 -9.85
CA LEU A 29 -1.83 10.88 -9.14
C LEU A 29 -1.81 12.16 -10.00
N ILE A 30 -1.55 12.03 -11.31
CA ILE A 30 -1.63 13.14 -12.26
C ILE A 30 -3.07 13.67 -12.36
N LEU A 31 -4.06 12.79 -12.42
CA LEU A 31 -5.47 13.18 -12.44
C LEU A 31 -5.89 13.90 -11.16
N GLU A 32 -5.41 13.45 -9.99
CA GLU A 32 -5.64 14.11 -8.72
C GLU A 32 -5.06 15.53 -8.70
N GLU A 33 -3.86 15.71 -9.25
CA GLU A 33 -3.22 17.03 -9.36
C GLU A 33 -3.97 17.97 -10.31
N ILE A 34 -4.42 17.47 -11.47
CA ILE A 34 -5.20 18.25 -12.43
C ILE A 34 -6.57 18.64 -11.84
N ALA A 35 -7.24 17.69 -11.17
CA ALA A 35 -8.60 17.87 -10.67
C ALA A 35 -8.67 18.76 -9.43
N PHE A 36 -7.71 18.66 -8.51
CA PHE A 36 -7.80 19.30 -7.20
C PHE A 36 -6.70 20.33 -6.92
N LYS A 37 -5.66 20.46 -7.78
CA LYS A 37 -4.48 21.33 -7.57
C LYS A 37 -4.01 21.31 -6.11
N ARG A 38 -4.03 20.12 -5.51
CA ARG A 38 -3.98 19.96 -4.06
C ARG A 38 -2.58 20.24 -3.52
N TYR A 39 -1.56 20.13 -4.37
CA TYR A 39 -0.16 20.33 -3.99
C TYR A 39 0.34 21.69 -4.49
N SER A 40 0.68 22.56 -3.55
CA SER A 40 1.22 23.89 -3.86
C SER A 40 2.67 23.85 -4.39
N LYS A 41 3.34 22.68 -4.33
CA LYS A 41 4.75 22.51 -4.71
C LYS A 41 4.96 21.25 -5.56
N PRO A 42 5.62 21.35 -6.73
CA PRO A 42 5.90 20.20 -7.59
C PRO A 42 6.90 19.21 -6.97
N SER A 43 7.73 19.66 -6.04
CA SER A 43 8.67 18.81 -5.29
C SER A 43 7.96 17.79 -4.38
N ASP A 44 6.81 18.16 -3.83
CA ASP A 44 6.02 17.26 -2.98
C ASP A 44 5.30 16.19 -3.81
N LEU A 45 4.91 16.52 -5.05
CA LEU A 45 4.40 15.56 -6.03
C LEU A 45 5.44 14.51 -6.41
N ALA A 46 6.68 14.92 -6.70
CA ALA A 46 7.76 13.98 -7.03
C ALA A 46 8.06 13.03 -5.86
N LYS A 47 8.01 13.54 -4.62
CA LYS A 47 8.16 12.73 -3.41
C LYS A 47 7.01 11.75 -3.22
N MET A 48 5.77 12.19 -3.44
CA MET A 48 4.55 11.35 -3.45
C MET A 48 4.62 10.25 -4.52
N LEU A 49 5.13 10.57 -5.71
CA LEU A 49 5.28 9.64 -6.82
C LEU A 49 6.34 8.56 -6.52
N LEU A 50 7.42 8.95 -5.86
CA LEU A 50 8.45 8.03 -5.36
C LEU A 50 7.91 7.13 -4.23
N PHE A 51 7.11 7.67 -3.31
CA PHE A 51 6.40 6.89 -2.29
C PHE A 51 5.36 5.94 -2.89
N SER A 52 4.70 6.34 -3.97
CA SER A 52 3.76 5.50 -4.72
C SER A 52 4.45 4.31 -5.39
N ALA A 53 5.66 4.50 -5.92
CA ALA A 53 6.50 3.39 -6.38
C ALA A 53 6.88 2.44 -5.23
N LEU A 54 7.27 3.01 -4.08
CA LEU A 54 7.69 2.24 -2.90
C LEU A 54 6.55 1.38 -2.31
N LYS A 55 5.29 1.79 -2.49
CA LYS A 55 4.12 1.03 -2.01
C LYS A 55 4.05 -0.40 -2.55
N PHE A 56 4.57 -0.64 -3.75
CA PHE A 56 4.54 -1.97 -4.36
C PHE A 56 5.42 -3.00 -3.62
N VAL A 57 6.44 -2.56 -2.87
CA VAL A 57 7.44 -3.47 -2.29
C VAL A 57 7.09 -3.93 -0.87
N GLY A 58 6.17 -3.26 -0.16
CA GLY A 58 5.88 -3.65 1.23
C GLY A 58 4.48 -3.31 1.74
N TYR A 59 3.95 -2.12 1.45
CA TYR A 59 2.67 -1.71 2.02
C TYR A 59 1.49 -2.51 1.45
N HIS A 60 1.51 -2.80 0.15
CA HIS A 60 0.45 -3.60 -0.47
C HIS A 60 0.44 -5.05 0.04
N GLN A 61 1.62 -5.63 0.25
CA GLN A 61 1.78 -7.00 0.75
C GLN A 61 1.24 -7.12 2.18
N LEU A 62 1.54 -6.14 3.05
CA LEU A 62 0.99 -6.09 4.41
C LEU A 62 -0.54 -5.96 4.41
N GLY A 63 -1.11 -5.14 3.54
CA GLY A 63 -2.57 -5.02 3.40
C GLY A 63 -3.24 -6.33 2.98
N VAL A 64 -2.61 -7.07 2.05
CA VAL A 64 -3.09 -8.41 1.66
C VAL A 64 -2.98 -9.40 2.82
N MET A 65 -1.86 -9.37 3.56
CA MET A 65 -1.66 -10.20 4.75
C MET A 65 -2.77 -9.95 5.78
N TRP A 66 -3.09 -8.69 6.07
CA TRP A 66 -4.16 -8.35 7.01
C TRP A 66 -5.55 -8.78 6.54
N ARG A 67 -5.84 -8.71 5.23
CA ARG A 67 -7.09 -9.24 4.68
C ARG A 67 -7.19 -10.75 4.84
N VAL A 68 -6.12 -11.48 4.53
CA VAL A 68 -6.05 -12.93 4.72
C VAL A 68 -6.23 -13.28 6.19
N LEU A 69 -5.56 -12.56 7.09
CA LEU A 69 -5.71 -12.72 8.53
C LEU A 69 -7.16 -12.50 9.00
N GLY A 70 -7.83 -11.49 8.42
CA GLY A 70 -9.24 -11.20 8.68
C GLY A 70 -10.17 -12.33 8.21
N HIS A 71 -9.92 -12.90 7.03
CA HIS A 71 -10.68 -14.06 6.55
C HIS A 71 -10.49 -15.29 7.45
N ILE A 72 -9.27 -15.53 7.94
CA ILE A 72 -8.98 -16.61 8.88
C ILE A 72 -9.72 -16.39 10.21
N GLN A 73 -9.67 -15.17 10.77
CA GLN A 73 -10.39 -14.83 12.00
C GLN A 73 -11.91 -14.96 11.85
N TYR A 74 -12.46 -14.59 10.70
CA TYR A 74 -13.87 -14.79 10.36
C TYR A 74 -14.24 -16.29 10.33
N MET A 75 -13.42 -17.13 9.69
CA MET A 75 -13.64 -18.59 9.67
C MET A 75 -13.51 -19.21 11.07
N GLN A 76 -12.70 -18.63 11.95
CA GLN A 76 -12.56 -19.05 13.35
C GLN A 76 -13.69 -18.49 14.25
N ASN A 77 -14.65 -17.76 13.68
CA ASN A 77 -15.74 -17.07 14.39
C ASN A 77 -15.27 -16.17 15.55
N ASN A 78 -14.03 -15.70 15.48
CA ASN A 78 -13.44 -14.85 16.50
C ASN A 78 -13.77 -13.39 16.19
N ASN A 79 -14.88 -12.90 16.75
CA ASN A 79 -15.31 -11.50 16.64
C ASN A 79 -14.71 -10.60 17.74
N SER A 80 -13.65 -11.02 18.43
CA SER A 80 -12.99 -10.17 19.42
C SER A 80 -12.19 -9.06 18.72
N TRP A 81 -12.85 -7.92 18.49
CA TRP A 81 -12.16 -6.68 18.22
C TRP A 81 -11.41 -6.32 19.51
N GLY A 82 -10.08 -6.55 19.54
CA GLY A 82 -9.25 -6.40 20.73
C GLY A 82 -9.52 -5.10 21.50
N THR A 83 -9.19 -5.08 22.80
CA THR A 83 -9.53 -3.97 23.69
C THR A 83 -8.94 -2.65 23.17
N MET A 84 -9.78 -1.73 22.69
CA MET A 84 -9.33 -0.45 22.17
C MET A 84 -9.04 0.50 23.35
N THR A 85 -7.84 0.41 23.91
CA THR A 85 -7.41 1.32 24.98
C THR A 85 -7.19 2.71 24.40
N ARG A 86 -8.11 3.63 24.70
CA ARG A 86 -7.91 5.05 24.40
C ARG A 86 -6.79 5.56 25.30
N GLN A 87 -5.62 5.83 24.71
CA GLN A 87 -4.59 6.56 25.43
C GLN A 87 -4.99 8.04 25.50
N SER A 88 -5.35 8.50 26.70
CA SER A 88 -5.51 9.91 26.99
C SER A 88 -4.13 10.54 27.10
N TRP A 89 -3.96 11.77 26.61
CA TRP A 89 -2.69 12.51 26.64
C TRP A 89 -2.24 12.94 28.05
N LYS A 90 -2.98 12.57 29.09
CA LYS A 90 -2.66 12.84 30.50
C LYS A 90 -2.25 11.53 31.16
N ASP A 91 -0.95 11.25 31.18
CA ASP A 91 -0.28 10.41 32.20
C ASP A 91 1.24 10.43 31.97
N LYS A 92 1.81 11.64 31.99
CA LYS A 92 3.27 11.83 31.99
C LYS A 92 3.78 12.80 33.07
N ASN A 93 2.91 13.20 34.00
CA ASN A 93 3.18 14.20 35.04
C ASN A 93 2.86 13.74 36.48
N GLU A 94 2.80 12.44 36.76
CA GLU A 94 2.66 11.89 38.13
C GLU A 94 3.81 10.93 38.50
N ALA A 95 5.02 11.25 38.04
CA ALA A 95 6.26 10.67 38.56
C ALA A 95 7.29 11.80 38.72
N ALA A 96 6.98 12.74 39.61
CA ALA A 96 7.90 13.74 40.14
C ALA A 96 8.09 13.48 41.64
#